data_AF-A0A069A4R7-F1
#
_entry.id   AF-A0A069A4R7-F1
#
_cell.length_a   1.000
_cell.length_b   1.000
_cell.length_c   1.000
_cell.angle_alpha   90.00
_cell.angle_beta   90.00
_cell.angle_gamma   90.00
#
_symmetry.space_group_name_H-M   'P 1'
#
loop_
_entity.id
_entity.type
_entity.pdbx_description
1 polymer ?
#
loop_
_entity_poly.entity_id
_entity_poly.type
_entity_poly.pdbx_seq_one_letter_code
_entity_poly.pdbx_strand_id
1 'polypeptide(L)'
;MESLKRIKKMVQKQLVLAELEINKNSKLYEELENKDRGLIDDIHMREYLREKVAWERVKYAIENILGGINLEIKSKEHEESEDYKIFQLILEELERDKPIDVQI
;
A
#
# COMPACT_ATOMS: atom_id res chain seq x y z
N MET A 1 3.06 17.14 -0.70
CA MET A 1 2.35 16.20 0.19
C MET A 1 0.92 15.83 -0.23
N GLU A 2 0.08 16.76 -0.71
CA GLU A 2 -1.31 16.42 -1.10
C GLU A 2 -1.43 15.32 -2.17
N SER A 3 -0.60 15.36 -3.22
CA SER A 3 -0.66 14.38 -4.31
C SER A 3 -0.42 12.95 -3.81
N LEU A 4 0.55 12.75 -2.92
CA LEU A 4 0.84 11.46 -2.27
C LEU A 4 -0.33 10.97 -1.42
N LYS A 5 -0.97 11.87 -0.66
CA LYS A 5 -2.18 11.55 0.13
C LYS A 5 -3.37 11.15 -0.76
N ARG A 6 -3.54 11.80 -1.92
CA ARG A 6 -4.56 11.43 -2.92
C ARG A 6 -4.30 10.05 -3.51
N ILE A 7 -3.05 9.77 -3.92
CA ILE A 7 -2.65 8.46 -4.44
C ILE A 7 -2.87 7.37 -3.39
N LYS A 8 -2.46 7.59 -2.13
CA LYS A 8 -2.72 6.67 -1.01
C LYS A 8 -4.20 6.32 -0.91
N LYS A 9 -5.09 7.32 -0.94
CA LYS A 9 -6.55 7.11 -0.88
C LYS A 9 -7.09 6.31 -2.06
N MET A 10 -6.56 6.52 -3.27
CA MET A 10 -6.93 5.74 -4.45
C MET A 10 -6.49 4.28 -4.33
N VAL A 11 -5.26 4.04 -3.89
CA VAL A 11 -4.72 2.68 -3.69
C VAL A 11 -5.48 1.95 -2.57
N GLN A 12 -5.85 2.65 -1.49
CA GLN A 12 -6.71 2.08 -0.43
C GLN A 12 -8.08 1.63 -0.96
N LYS A 13 -8.69 2.37 -1.90
CA LYS A 13 -9.94 1.93 -2.53
C LYS A 13 -9.76 0.64 -3.33
N GLN A 14 -8.62 0.50 -4.03
CA GLN A 14 -8.31 -0.74 -4.76
C GLN A 14 -8.13 -1.93 -3.82
N LEU A 15 -7.56 -1.71 -2.62
CA LEU A 15 -7.45 -2.76 -1.60
C LEU A 15 -8.83 -3.27 -1.18
N VAL A 16 -9.76 -2.36 -0.88
CA VAL A 16 -11.14 -2.70 -0.50
C VAL A 16 -11.85 -3.48 -1.61
N LEU A 17 -11.64 -3.10 -2.87
CA LEU A 17 -12.22 -3.82 -4.01
C LEU A 17 -11.66 -5.24 -4.13
N ALA A 18 -10.33 -5.42 -3.99
CA ALA A 18 -9.71 -6.73 -4.02
C ALA A 18 -10.25 -7.63 -2.89
N GLU A 19 -10.41 -7.11 -1.68
CA GLU A 19 -10.99 -7.85 -0.55
C GLU A 19 -12.45 -8.26 -0.79
N LEU A 20 -13.24 -7.39 -1.44
CA LEU A 20 -14.62 -7.67 -1.77
C LEU A 20 -14.73 -8.82 -2.79
N GLU A 21 -13.90 -8.83 -3.83
CA GLU A 21 -13.89 -9.90 -4.83
C GLU A 21 -13.37 -11.23 -4.25
N ILE A 22 -12.34 -11.20 -3.38
CA ILE A 22 -11.88 -12.41 -2.65
C ILE A 22 -13.01 -13.01 -1.83
N ASN A 23 -13.74 -12.18 -1.08
CA ASN A 23 -14.84 -12.63 -0.23
C ASN A 23 -16.02 -13.17 -1.07
N LYS A 24 -16.37 -12.49 -2.16
CA LYS A 24 -17.41 -12.93 -3.09
C LYS A 24 -17.08 -14.29 -3.69
N ASN A 25 -15.86 -14.47 -4.20
CA ASN A 25 -15.45 -15.73 -4.82
C ASN A 25 -15.29 -16.87 -3.78
N SER A 26 -14.90 -16.55 -2.54
CA SER A 26 -14.89 -17.53 -1.45
C SER A 26 -16.28 -18.03 -1.10
N LYS A 27 -17.28 -17.13 -1.00
CA LYS A 27 -18.67 -17.51 -0.75
C LYS A 27 -19.25 -18.36 -1.87
N LEU A 28 -19.02 -17.97 -3.13
CA LEU A 28 -19.47 -18.75 -4.29
C LEU A 28 -18.89 -20.16 -4.30
N TYR A 29 -17.61 -20.29 -3.95
CA TYR A 29 -16.96 -21.59 -3.81
C TYR A 29 -17.62 -22.44 -2.71
N GLU A 30 -17.84 -21.89 -1.51
CA GLU A 30 -18.49 -22.60 -0.40
C GLU A 30 -19.94 -23.00 -0.73
N GLU A 31 -20.72 -22.12 -1.36
CA GLU A 31 -22.10 -22.41 -1.77
C GLU A 31 -22.19 -23.55 -2.79
N LEU A 32 -21.20 -23.64 -3.68
CA LEU A 32 -21.10 -24.73 -4.63
C LEU A 32 -20.60 -26.00 -3.93
N GLU A 33 -19.54 -25.96 -3.12
CA GLU A 33 -19.07 -27.15 -2.39
C GLU A 33 -20.18 -27.85 -1.57
N ASN A 34 -21.15 -27.08 -1.05
CA ASN A 34 -22.29 -27.55 -0.28
C ASN A 34 -23.50 -28.03 -1.12
N LYS A 35 -23.53 -27.80 -2.44
CA LYS A 35 -24.57 -28.32 -3.34
C LYS A 35 -24.18 -29.72 -3.84
N ASP A 36 -25.19 -30.53 -4.13
CA ASP A 36 -25.04 -31.94 -4.53
C ASP A 36 -23.97 -32.12 -5.62
N ARG A 37 -22.92 -32.92 -5.34
CA ARG A 37 -21.72 -33.06 -6.19
C ARG A 37 -22.03 -33.51 -7.64
N GLY A 38 -23.21 -34.06 -7.89
CA GLY A 38 -23.66 -34.47 -9.22
C GLY A 38 -24.12 -33.33 -10.15
N LEU A 39 -24.29 -32.11 -9.64
CA LEU A 39 -24.79 -30.94 -10.40
C LEU A 39 -23.74 -29.86 -10.66
N ILE A 40 -22.54 -30.00 -10.09
CA ILE A 40 -21.49 -28.98 -10.18
C ILE A 40 -20.42 -29.44 -11.14
N ASP A 41 -20.14 -28.57 -12.10
CA ASP A 41 -19.05 -28.74 -13.04
C ASP A 41 -17.74 -28.31 -12.36
N ASP A 42 -16.82 -29.26 -12.18
CA ASP A 42 -15.45 -29.08 -11.66
C ASP A 42 -14.68 -27.93 -12.34
N ILE A 43 -15.08 -27.54 -13.55
CA ILE A 43 -14.55 -26.37 -14.25
C ILE A 43 -14.88 -25.08 -13.50
N HIS A 44 -16.14 -24.87 -13.11
CA HIS A 44 -16.58 -23.65 -12.45
C HIS A 44 -15.95 -23.49 -11.06
N MET A 45 -15.84 -24.58 -10.29
CA MET A 45 -15.15 -24.57 -8.99
C MET A 45 -13.68 -24.16 -9.12
N ARG A 46 -12.98 -24.67 -10.15
CA ARG A 46 -11.60 -24.28 -10.44
C ARG A 46 -11.48 -22.83 -10.87
N GLU A 47 -12.44 -22.30 -11.63
CA GLU A 47 -12.46 -20.91 -12.04
C GLU A 47 -12.59 -19.96 -10.84
N TYR A 48 -13.53 -20.21 -9.92
CA TYR A 48 -13.66 -19.38 -8.70
C TYR A 48 -12.42 -19.41 -7.82
N LEU A 49 -11.81 -20.60 -7.62
CA LEU A 49 -10.54 -20.70 -6.91
C LEU A 49 -9.42 -19.92 -7.60
N ARG A 50 -9.34 -20.01 -8.94
CA ARG A 50 -8.33 -19.30 -9.72
C ARG A 50 -8.50 -17.79 -9.62
N GLU A 51 -9.74 -17.30 -9.73
CA GLU A 51 -10.04 -15.88 -9.56
C GLU A 51 -9.75 -15.39 -8.15
N LYS A 52 -10.10 -16.17 -7.11
CA LYS A 52 -9.74 -15.85 -5.73
C LYS A 52 -8.23 -15.67 -5.57
N VAL A 53 -7.44 -16.64 -6.05
CA VAL A 53 -5.97 -16.58 -6.00
C VAL A 53 -5.43 -15.38 -6.79
N ALA A 54 -6.03 -15.04 -7.93
CA ALA A 54 -5.64 -13.85 -8.68
C ALA A 54 -5.88 -12.57 -7.86
N TRP A 55 -7.02 -12.45 -7.19
CA TRP A 55 -7.32 -11.30 -6.35
C TRP A 55 -6.47 -11.24 -5.08
N GLU A 56 -6.09 -12.37 -4.49
CA GLU A 56 -5.13 -12.41 -3.38
C GLU A 56 -3.75 -11.85 -3.78
N ARG A 57 -3.28 -12.16 -5.00
CA ARG A 57 -2.05 -11.58 -5.56
C ARG A 57 -2.18 -10.08 -5.78
N VAL A 58 -3.34 -9.63 -6.29
CA VAL A 58 -3.63 -8.19 -6.46
C VAL A 58 -3.62 -7.49 -5.11
N LYS A 59 -4.27 -8.06 -4.08
CA LYS A 59 -4.25 -7.55 -2.70
C LYS A 59 -2.81 -7.40 -2.19
N TYR A 60 -1.99 -8.44 -2.32
CA TYR A 60 -0.58 -8.40 -1.91
C TYR A 60 0.21 -7.27 -2.62
N ALA A 61 0.02 -7.10 -3.92
CA ALA A 61 0.68 -6.02 -4.66
C ALA A 61 0.24 -4.63 -4.16
N ILE A 62 -1.06 -4.45 -3.91
CA ILE A 62 -1.62 -3.19 -3.39
C ILE A 62 -1.08 -2.87 -1.99
N GLU A 63 -0.99 -3.86 -1.09
CA GLU A 63 -0.43 -3.70 0.25
C GLU A 63 1.03 -3.22 0.21
N ASN A 64 1.84 -3.79 -0.68
CA ASN A 64 3.23 -3.34 -0.88
C ASN A 64 3.30 -1.89 -1.38
N ILE A 65 2.45 -1.52 -2.34
CA ILE A 65 2.36 -0.13 -2.84
C ILE A 65 1.98 0.82 -1.70
N LEU A 66 1.01 0.46 -0.85
CA LEU A 66 0.64 1.25 0.32
C LEU A 66 1.80 1.38 1.32
N GLY A 67 2.56 0.31 1.53
CA GLY A 67 3.77 0.30 2.34
C GLY A 67 4.78 1.35 1.84
N GLY A 68 5.08 1.34 0.54
CA GLY A 68 5.98 2.31 -0.09
C GLY A 68 5.48 3.76 0.04
N ILE A 69 4.20 4.00 -0.22
CA ILE A 69 3.61 5.35 -0.08
C ILE A 69 3.69 5.84 1.37
N ASN A 70 3.47 4.96 2.36
CA ASN A 70 3.56 5.32 3.77
C ASN A 70 5.00 5.67 4.18
N LEU A 71 5.99 4.94 3.69
CA LEU A 71 7.41 5.25 3.94
C LEU A 71 7.79 6.60 3.33
N GLU A 72 7.38 6.86 2.09
CA GLU A 72 7.62 8.13 1.40
C GLU A 72 7.00 9.33 2.12
N ILE A 73 5.75 9.18 2.60
CA ILE A 73 5.08 10.21 3.40
C ILE A 73 5.87 10.49 4.68
N LYS A 74 6.31 9.43 5.40
CA LYS A 74 7.10 9.58 6.62
C LYS A 74 8.45 10.25 6.37
N SER A 75 9.14 9.89 5.28
CA SER A 75 10.42 10.53 4.89
C SER A 75 10.23 12.02 4.67
N LYS A 76 9.21 12.40 3.90
CA LYS A 76 8.91 13.81 3.62
C LYS A 76 8.49 14.59 4.86
N GLU A 77 7.70 13.99 5.75
CA GLU A 77 7.35 14.60 7.03
C GLU A 77 8.60 14.81 7.92
N HIS A 78 9.56 13.89 7.86
CA HIS A 78 10.83 14.04 8.56
C HIS A 78 11.73 15.12 7.93
N GLU A 79 11.85 15.17 6.61
CA GLU A 79 12.60 16.22 5.88
C GLU A 79 11.99 17.61 6.09
N GLU A 80 10.67 17.71 6.25
CA GLU A 80 9.97 18.96 6.55
C GLU A 80 10.10 19.39 8.03
N SER A 81 10.59 18.51 8.91
CA SER A 81 10.74 18.79 10.35
C SER A 81 11.79 19.88 10.64
N GLU A 82 11.57 20.65 11.71
CA GLU A 82 12.52 21.69 12.15
C GLU A 82 13.86 21.07 12.54
N ASP A 83 13.85 19.92 13.21
CA ASP A 83 15.08 19.21 13.62
C ASP A 83 15.94 18.82 12.41
N TYR A 84 15.32 18.31 11.34
CA TYR A 84 16.05 17.96 10.12
C TYR A 84 16.61 19.21 9.43
N LYS A 85 15.85 20.32 9.40
CA LYS A 85 16.32 21.60 8.84
C LYS A 85 17.50 22.17 9.65
N ILE A 86 17.45 22.11 10.97
CA ILE A 86 18.54 22.51 11.87
C ILE A 86 19.77 21.62 11.63
N PHE A 87 19.57 20.31 11.51
CA PHE A 87 20.65 19.38 11.19
C PHE A 87 21.32 19.68 9.83
N GLN A 88 20.54 19.98 8.78
CA GLN A 88 21.08 20.39 7.48
C GLN A 88 21.87 21.69 7.57
N LEU A 89 21.37 22.68 8.30
CA LEU A 89 22.11 23.94 8.56
C LEU A 89 23.45 23.68 9.26
N ILE A 90 23.48 22.77 10.24
CA ILE A 90 24.72 22.40 10.94
C ILE A 90 25.70 21.70 9.99
N LEU A 91 25.22 20.81 9.12
CA LEU A 91 26.06 20.14 8.12
C LEU A 91 26.65 21.14 7.12
N GLU A 92 25.83 22.06 6.60
CA GLU A 92 26.30 23.13 5.71
C GLU A 92 27.38 24.01 6.38
N GLU A 93 27.27 24.25 7.69
CA GLU A 93 28.27 25.01 8.44
C GLU A 93 29.56 24.21 8.69
N LEU A 94 29.46 22.89 8.91
CA LEU A 94 30.63 22.00 9.06
C LEU A 94 31.40 21.80 7.76
N GLU A 95 30.71 21.83 6.61
CA GLU A 95 31.32 21.73 5.27
C GLU A 95 31.87 23.07 4.77
N ARG A 96 31.63 24.17 5.50
CA ARG A 96 32.13 25.49 5.16
C ARG A 96 33.57 25.70 5.65
N ASP A 97 34.42 26.12 4.72
CA ASP A 97 35.82 26.52 4.98
C ASP A 97 35.96 27.82 5.81
N LYS A 98 34.87 28.59 5.99
CA LYS A 98 34.83 29.82 6.81
C LYS A 98 33.53 29.89 7.62
N PRO A 99 33.61 30.07 8.96
CA PRO A 99 32.43 30.16 9.80
C PRO A 99 31.64 31.47 9.59
N ILE A 100 30.31 31.41 9.78
CA ILE A 100 29.46 32.60 9.92
C ILE A 100 29.58 33.13 11.34
N ASP A 101 29.78 34.44 11.46
CA ASP A 101 29.76 35.15 12.74
C ASP A 101 28.30 35.23 13.22
N VAL A 102 27.83 34.19 13.90
CA VAL A 102 26.48 34.14 14.47
C VAL A 102 26.51 34.95 15.77
N GLN A 103 26.10 36.22 15.70
CA GLN A 103 25.84 37.03 16.89
C GLN A 103 24.51 36.57 17.52
N ILE A 104 24.60 35.99 18.73
CA ILE A 104 23.45 35.63 19.58
C ILE A 104 23.11 36.81 20.48
#